data_AF-A0A0D2DK84-F1
#
_entry.id   AF-A0A0D2DK84-F1
#
_cell.length_a   1.000
_cell.length_b   1.000
_cell.length_c   1.000
_cell.angle_alpha   90.00
_cell.angle_beta   90.00
_cell.angle_gamma   90.00
#
_symmetry.space_group_name_H-M   'P 1'
#
loop_
_entity.id
_entity.type
_entity.pdbx_description
1 polymer ?
#
loop_
_entity_poly.entity_id
_entity_poly.type
_entity_poly.pdbx_seq_one_letter_code
_entity_poly.pdbx_strand_id
1 'polypeptide(L)'
;MEALTLMRACLPHFINRHSCSGPFYLTLTDLHKSNIFVDEKWHIKSIIDLEWACFRPVEMLRPPLWLTGQAIDGLVDEKLADLKLALDEFYSTLEAVEQQSLRHWWRPGSLSVANTFRENWSTGRIWYFRALDSLTGLYGVFLNHIEPIFASDIKNTAARYWYPDAGNVVRRRVADKVEYDLQLRQAFEDIKSED
;
A
#
# COMPACT_ATOMS: atom_id res chain seq x y z
N MET A 1 -0.99 -4.08 -16.96
CA MET A 1 0.26 -4.61 -17.55
C MET A 1 1.42 -3.65 -17.34
N GLU A 2 1.31 -2.40 -17.74
CA GLU A 2 2.36 -1.37 -17.57
C GLU A 2 2.87 -1.22 -16.13
N ALA A 3 1.97 -0.96 -15.15
CA ALA A 3 2.36 -0.84 -13.75
C ALA A 3 3.07 -2.10 -13.23
N LEU A 4 2.64 -3.31 -13.63
CA LEU A 4 3.30 -4.56 -13.27
C LEU A 4 4.71 -4.66 -13.88
N THR A 5 4.86 -4.30 -15.16
CA THR A 5 6.16 -4.28 -15.83
C THR A 5 7.13 -3.32 -15.14
N LEU A 6 6.64 -2.14 -14.76
CA LEU A 6 7.45 -1.12 -14.11
C LEU A 6 7.76 -1.47 -12.66
N MET A 7 6.80 -2.02 -11.92
CA MET A 7 7.02 -2.61 -10.60
C MET A 7 8.16 -3.64 -10.64
N ARG A 8 8.19 -4.50 -11.67
CA ARG A 8 9.30 -5.45 -11.86
C ARG A 8 10.62 -4.75 -12.20
N ALA A 9 10.59 -3.72 -13.04
CA ALA A 9 11.78 -2.97 -13.43
C ALA A 9 12.39 -2.18 -12.27
N CYS A 10 11.57 -1.61 -11.39
CA CYS A 10 12.01 -0.82 -10.25
C CYS A 10 12.26 -1.63 -8.98
N LEU A 11 11.98 -2.95 -8.96
CA LEU A 11 12.27 -3.84 -7.84
C LEU A 11 13.67 -3.65 -7.24
N PRO A 12 14.76 -3.53 -8.01
CA PRO A 12 16.12 -3.35 -7.46
C PRO A 12 16.30 -2.10 -6.58
N HIS A 13 15.41 -1.11 -6.69
CA HIS A 13 15.41 0.09 -5.84
C HIS A 13 14.81 -0.19 -4.44
N PHE A 14 13.83 -1.10 -4.37
CA PHE A 14 13.09 -1.39 -3.14
C PHE A 14 13.66 -2.58 -2.35
N ILE A 15 14.49 -3.41 -2.96
CA ILE A 15 15.21 -4.49 -2.27
C ILE A 15 16.61 -4.06 -1.88
N ASN A 16 17.02 -4.42 -0.67
CA ASN A 16 18.42 -4.33 -0.28
C ASN A 16 19.12 -5.66 -0.62
N ARG A 17 20.15 -5.59 -1.48
CA ARG A 17 20.88 -6.80 -1.91
C ARG A 17 21.64 -7.47 -0.78
N HIS A 18 22.02 -6.71 0.25
CA HIS A 18 22.79 -7.22 1.38
C HIS A 18 21.95 -8.04 2.36
N SER A 19 20.62 -7.89 2.31
CA SER A 19 19.65 -8.61 3.15
C SER A 19 18.86 -9.67 2.39
N CYS A 20 19.20 -9.95 1.13
CA CYS A 20 18.59 -11.05 0.36
C CYS A 20 18.76 -12.42 1.02
N SER A 21 19.77 -12.58 1.89
CA SER A 21 20.02 -13.80 2.68
C SER A 21 19.38 -13.76 4.07
N GLY A 22 18.54 -12.77 4.36
CA GLY A 22 17.82 -12.61 5.62
C GLY A 22 18.19 -11.34 6.39
N PRO A 23 17.58 -11.13 7.57
CA PRO A 23 16.67 -12.04 8.28
C PRO A 23 15.26 -12.15 7.66
N PHE A 24 14.61 -13.30 7.85
CA PHE A 24 13.22 -13.56 7.48
C PHE A 24 12.35 -13.72 8.73
N TYR A 25 11.11 -13.23 8.68
CA TYR A 25 10.19 -13.21 9.80
C TYR A 25 8.85 -13.85 9.44
N LEU A 26 8.30 -14.61 10.38
CA LEU A 26 6.93 -15.09 10.28
C LEU A 26 5.99 -13.87 10.28
N THR A 27 5.24 -13.72 9.19
CA THR A 27 4.29 -12.64 8.95
C THR A 27 2.93 -13.23 8.71
N LEU A 28 1.92 -12.72 9.42
CA LEU A 28 0.52 -13.03 9.19
C LEU A 28 -0.01 -12.05 8.14
N THR A 29 -0.06 -12.46 6.87
CA THR A 29 -0.37 -11.51 5.77
C THR A 29 -1.82 -11.05 5.76
N ASP A 30 -2.72 -11.83 6.37
CA ASP A 30 -4.13 -11.51 6.53
C ASP A 30 -4.52 -11.24 7.99
N LEU A 31 -3.63 -10.58 8.75
CA LEU A 31 -3.94 -10.18 10.11
C LEU A 31 -4.89 -8.98 10.10
N HIS A 32 -6.16 -9.21 10.44
CA HIS A 32 -7.17 -8.18 10.65
C HIS A 32 -7.76 -8.21 12.07
N LYS A 33 -8.53 -7.17 12.44
CA LYS A 33 -9.05 -6.97 13.80
C LYS A 33 -9.86 -8.17 14.31
N SER A 34 -10.69 -8.80 13.46
CA SER A 34 -11.48 -9.99 13.84
C SER A 34 -10.66 -11.27 14.05
N ASN A 35 -9.38 -11.30 13.66
CA ASN A 35 -8.49 -12.44 13.93
C ASN A 35 -7.80 -12.34 15.30
N ILE A 36 -8.03 -11.25 16.04
CA ILE A 36 -7.36 -10.97 17.32
C ILE A 36 -8.39 -10.99 18.44
N PHE A 37 -8.25 -11.93 19.37
CA PHE A 37 -9.04 -11.94 20.60
C PHE A 37 -8.26 -11.29 21.74
N VAL A 38 -8.97 -10.47 22.51
CA VAL A 38 -8.43 -9.75 23.67
C VAL A 38 -9.25 -10.04 24.92
N ASP A 39 -8.65 -9.87 26.10
CA ASP A 39 -9.40 -9.84 27.36
C ASP A 39 -9.98 -8.46 27.68
N GLU A 40 -10.68 -8.37 28.82
CA GLU A 40 -11.28 -7.13 29.34
C GLU A 40 -10.27 -5.98 29.54
N LYS A 41 -8.97 -6.31 29.62
CA LYS A 41 -7.88 -5.34 29.77
C LYS A 41 -7.15 -5.07 28.45
N TRP A 42 -7.71 -5.50 27.32
CA TRP A 42 -7.12 -5.39 25.99
C TRP A 42 -5.83 -6.18 25.77
N HIS A 43 -5.50 -7.16 26.62
CA HIS A 43 -4.38 -8.04 26.34
C HIS A 43 -4.76 -9.08 25.30
N ILE A 44 -3.93 -9.24 24.27
CA ILE A 44 -4.08 -10.27 23.24
C ILE A 44 -4.03 -11.65 23.90
N LYS A 45 -5.11 -12.44 23.75
CA LYS A 45 -5.23 -13.81 24.26
C LYS A 45 -4.93 -14.85 23.20
N SER A 46 -5.39 -14.62 21.98
CA SER A 46 -5.18 -15.53 20.87
C SER A 46 -5.26 -14.78 19.55
N ILE A 47 -4.53 -15.33 18.57
CA ILE A 47 -4.66 -14.96 17.16
C ILE A 47 -5.15 -16.23 16.45
N ILE A 48 -6.22 -16.10 15.70
CA ILE A 48 -6.79 -17.20 14.90
C ILE A 48 -6.50 -16.99 13.42
N ASP A 49 -6.95 -17.92 12.59
CA ASP A 49 -6.90 -17.82 11.13
C ASP A 49 -5.49 -17.61 10.58
N LEU A 50 -4.65 -18.63 10.82
CA LEU A 50 -3.21 -18.60 10.53
C LEU A 50 -2.87 -19.20 9.15
N GLU A 51 -3.86 -19.45 8.30
CA GLU A 51 -3.67 -20.14 7.02
C GLU A 51 -2.80 -19.35 6.03
N TRP A 52 -2.72 -18.02 6.21
CA TRP A 52 -1.88 -17.11 5.41
C TRP A 52 -0.59 -16.69 6.13
N ALA A 53 -0.10 -17.49 7.08
CA ALA A 53 1.19 -17.26 7.71
C ALA A 53 2.34 -17.62 6.75
N CYS A 54 3.27 -16.69 6.50
CA CYS A 54 4.45 -16.95 5.67
C CYS A 54 5.70 -16.24 6.20
N PHE A 55 6.89 -16.76 5.84
CA PHE A 55 8.15 -16.10 6.15
C PHE A 55 8.46 -15.05 5.08
N ARG A 56 8.67 -13.80 5.50
CA ARG A 56 8.98 -12.68 4.60
C ARG A 56 10.32 -12.04 4.95
N PRO A 57 11.06 -11.50 3.96
CA PRO A 57 12.20 -10.62 4.20
C PRO A 57 11.82 -9.45 5.10
N VAL A 58 12.81 -8.97 5.84
CA VAL A 58 12.61 -7.88 6.79
C VAL A 58 12.09 -6.57 6.17
N GLU A 59 12.44 -6.30 4.91
CA GLU A 59 11.96 -5.13 4.16
C GLU A 59 10.45 -5.17 3.91
N MET A 60 9.84 -6.35 3.95
CA MET A 60 8.39 -6.51 3.78
C MET A 60 7.62 -6.33 5.09
N LEU A 61 8.32 -6.22 6.23
CA LEU A 61 7.65 -5.95 7.49
C LEU A 61 7.05 -4.54 7.48
N ARG A 62 5.84 -4.46 8.03
CA ARG A 62 5.03 -3.25 8.04
C ARG A 62 3.93 -3.36 9.08
N PRO A 63 3.44 -2.23 9.63
CA PRO A 63 2.28 -2.25 10.51
C PRO A 63 1.01 -2.68 9.77
N PRO A 64 -0.04 -3.10 10.49
CA PRO A 64 -1.33 -3.39 9.87
C PRO A 64 -1.96 -2.13 9.26
N LEU A 65 -2.58 -2.24 8.08
CA LEU A 65 -3.18 -1.08 7.40
C LEU A 65 -4.50 -0.65 8.03
N TRP A 66 -5.17 -1.56 8.74
CA TRP A 66 -6.45 -1.32 9.39
C TRP A 66 -6.37 -0.38 10.61
N LEU A 67 -5.19 0.17 10.92
CA LEU A 67 -5.01 1.22 11.94
C LEU A 67 -5.91 2.44 11.64
N THR A 68 -5.99 2.85 10.37
CA THR A 68 -6.89 3.94 9.93
C THR A 68 -8.12 3.46 9.16
N GLY A 69 -8.18 2.15 8.83
CA GLY A 69 -9.31 1.55 8.10
C GLY A 69 -9.45 2.01 6.65
N GLN A 70 -8.48 2.74 6.10
CA GLN A 70 -8.52 3.24 4.73
C GLN A 70 -8.04 2.18 3.73
N ALA A 71 -8.66 2.17 2.55
CA ALA A 71 -8.22 1.36 1.41
C ALA A 71 -6.88 1.89 0.88
N ILE A 72 -6.02 0.96 0.47
CA ILE A 72 -4.60 1.22 0.18
C ILE A 72 -4.34 2.14 -1.01
N ASP A 73 -5.21 2.06 -2.01
CA ASP A 73 -5.20 2.84 -3.25
C ASP A 73 -5.79 4.24 -3.07
N GLY A 74 -6.55 4.45 -2.01
CA GLY A 74 -7.13 5.74 -1.63
C GLY A 74 -6.32 6.52 -0.58
N LEU A 75 -5.09 6.10 -0.26
CA LEU A 75 -4.24 6.75 0.75
C LEU A 75 -3.52 7.98 0.18
N VAL A 76 -4.28 9.01 -0.16
CA VAL A 76 -3.77 10.29 -0.63
C VAL A 76 -4.17 11.42 0.33
N ASP A 77 -3.44 12.53 0.25
CA ASP A 77 -3.74 13.78 0.95
C ASP A 77 -4.02 13.60 2.47
N GLU A 78 -5.19 13.98 2.95
CA GLU A 78 -5.58 13.90 4.36
C GLU A 78 -5.49 12.47 4.91
N LYS A 79 -5.93 11.47 4.13
CA LYS A 79 -5.89 10.05 4.54
C LYS A 79 -4.47 9.54 4.71
N LEU A 80 -3.55 10.06 3.89
CA LEU A 80 -2.13 9.76 4.01
C LEU A 80 -1.55 10.39 5.28
N ALA A 81 -1.94 11.62 5.61
CA ALA A 81 -1.53 12.31 6.82
C ALA A 81 -2.02 11.57 8.08
N ASP A 82 -3.30 11.15 8.11
CA ASP A 82 -3.87 10.37 9.20
C ASP A 82 -3.13 9.03 9.41
N LEU A 83 -2.84 8.33 8.30
CA LEU A 83 -2.05 7.10 8.36
C LEU A 83 -0.66 7.36 8.91
N LYS A 84 0.00 8.44 8.48
CA LYS A 84 1.33 8.79 8.95
C LYS A 84 1.33 9.05 10.46
N LEU A 85 0.35 9.78 10.99
CA LEU A 85 0.21 10.01 12.43
C LEU A 85 0.04 8.69 13.21
N ALA A 86 -0.85 7.81 12.75
CA ALA A 86 -1.07 6.51 13.39
C ALA A 86 0.19 5.61 13.34
N LEU A 87 0.93 5.65 12.22
CA LEU A 87 2.19 4.92 12.08
C LEU A 87 3.28 5.49 12.99
N ASP A 88 3.37 6.81 13.16
CA ASP A 88 4.37 7.42 14.04
C ASP A 88 4.12 7.10 15.52
N GLU A 89 2.86 7.07 15.96
CA GLU A 89 2.49 6.55 17.28
C GLU A 89 2.90 5.08 17.42
N PHE A 90 2.55 4.25 16.43
CA PHE A 90 2.91 2.83 16.42
C PHE A 90 4.43 2.62 16.52
N TYR A 91 5.22 3.35 15.72
CA TYR A 91 6.68 3.23 15.72
C TYR A 91 7.28 3.65 17.07
N SER A 92 6.74 4.71 17.68
CA SER A 92 7.21 5.22 18.97
C SER A 92 6.92 4.24 20.10
N THR A 93 5.72 3.66 20.12
CA THR A 93 5.35 2.61 21.09
C THR A 93 6.19 1.35 20.88
N LEU A 94 6.39 0.91 19.62
CA LEU A 94 7.22 -0.25 19.30
C LEU A 94 8.66 -0.04 19.77
N GLU A 95 9.25 1.13 19.51
CA GLU A 95 10.59 1.45 19.98
C GLU A 95 10.69 1.45 21.50
N ALA A 96 9.72 2.01 22.23
CA ALA A 96 9.71 1.96 23.68
C ALA A 96 9.67 0.52 24.22
N VAL A 97 8.84 -0.35 23.62
CA VAL A 97 8.75 -1.77 23.96
C VAL A 97 10.03 -2.52 23.61
N GLU A 98 10.63 -2.24 22.44
CA GLU A 98 11.94 -2.77 22.06
C GLU A 98 12.95 -2.43 23.15
N GLN A 99 13.11 -1.15 23.49
CA GLN A 99 14.05 -0.64 24.50
C GLN A 99 13.83 -1.22 25.90
N GLN A 100 12.57 -1.43 26.31
CA GLN A 100 12.25 -2.08 27.59
C GLN A 100 12.65 -3.56 27.56
N SER A 101 12.40 -4.24 26.43
CA SER A 101 12.76 -5.65 26.22
C SER A 101 14.27 -5.86 26.04
N LEU A 102 15.00 -4.84 25.58
CA LEU A 102 16.47 -4.84 25.44
C LEU A 102 17.18 -5.15 26.76
N ARG A 103 16.55 -4.89 27.92
CA ARG A 103 17.11 -5.20 29.23
C ARG A 103 17.15 -6.70 29.55
N HIS A 104 16.39 -7.52 28.84
CA HIS A 104 16.19 -8.94 29.20
C HIS A 104 16.50 -9.95 28.09
N TRP A 105 16.38 -9.58 26.79
CA TRP A 105 16.34 -10.58 25.71
C TRP A 105 17.23 -10.29 24.49
N TRP A 106 17.99 -9.19 24.46
CA TRP A 106 18.73 -8.82 23.25
C TRP A 106 20.09 -9.48 23.14
N ARG A 107 20.38 -10.06 21.97
CA ARG A 107 21.74 -10.48 21.58
C ARG A 107 22.43 -9.34 20.81
N PRO A 108 23.74 -9.12 20.99
CA PRO A 108 24.49 -8.18 20.16
C PRO A 108 24.23 -8.45 18.67
N GLY A 109 23.81 -7.43 17.92
CA GLY A 109 23.49 -7.52 16.49
C GLY A 109 22.04 -7.82 16.13
N SER A 110 21.09 -7.79 17.07
CA SER A 110 19.68 -7.92 16.68
C SER A 110 19.17 -6.66 15.95
N LEU A 111 18.14 -6.80 15.14
CA LEU A 111 17.62 -5.74 14.28
C LEU A 111 16.49 -4.96 14.98
N SER A 112 16.53 -3.63 14.96
CA SER A 112 15.40 -2.81 15.43
C SER A 112 14.30 -2.78 14.38
N VAL A 113 13.14 -3.36 14.73
CA VAL A 113 11.96 -3.43 13.86
C VAL A 113 11.36 -2.04 13.68
N ALA A 114 11.36 -1.22 14.75
CA ALA A 114 10.93 0.18 14.67
C ALA A 114 11.74 0.98 13.63
N ASN A 115 13.06 0.84 13.64
CA ASN A 115 13.92 1.52 12.65
C ASN A 115 13.72 0.97 11.23
N THR A 116 13.54 -0.35 11.08
CA THR A 116 13.18 -0.93 9.78
C THR A 116 11.87 -0.33 9.25
N PHE A 117 10.86 -0.12 10.09
CA PHE A 117 9.59 0.44 9.61
C PHE A 117 9.73 1.89 9.18
N ARG A 118 10.52 2.68 9.91
CA ARG A 118 10.86 4.05 9.53
C ARG A 118 11.62 4.11 8.21
N GLU A 119 12.60 3.23 8.03
CA GLU A 119 13.34 3.10 6.77
C GLU A 119 12.40 2.69 5.62
N ASN A 120 11.52 1.72 5.84
CA ASN A 120 10.57 1.28 4.83
C ASN A 120 9.60 2.39 4.43
N TRP A 121 9.23 3.27 5.36
CA TRP A 121 8.45 4.47 5.07
C TRP A 121 9.24 5.48 4.24
N SER A 122 10.43 5.88 4.70
CA SER A 122 11.22 6.93 4.06
C SER A 122 11.71 6.56 2.66
N THR A 123 11.97 5.28 2.41
CA THR A 123 12.39 4.75 1.11
C THR A 123 11.23 4.41 0.18
N GLY A 124 9.98 4.50 0.65
CA GLY A 124 8.79 4.10 -0.11
C GLY A 124 8.60 2.59 -0.27
N ARG A 125 9.46 1.75 0.33
CA ARG A 125 9.30 0.27 0.35
C ARG A 125 7.97 -0.17 0.91
N ILE A 126 7.43 0.56 1.88
CA ILE A 126 6.11 0.30 2.43
C ILE A 126 5.05 0.24 1.32
N TRP A 127 5.09 1.15 0.34
CA TRP A 127 4.15 1.22 -0.78
C TRP A 127 4.37 0.10 -1.77
N TYR A 128 5.63 -0.14 -2.13
CA TYR A 128 6.00 -1.20 -3.07
C TYR A 128 5.51 -2.57 -2.60
N PHE A 129 5.84 -2.97 -1.36
CA PHE A 129 5.44 -4.27 -0.84
C PHE A 129 3.95 -4.35 -0.52
N ARG A 130 3.30 -3.22 -0.22
CA ARG A 130 1.84 -3.13 -0.08
C ARG A 130 1.10 -3.35 -1.38
N ALA A 131 1.59 -2.77 -2.46
CA ALA A 131 1.04 -2.98 -3.79
C ALA A 131 1.11 -4.46 -4.20
N LEU A 132 2.20 -5.17 -3.86
CA LEU A 132 2.35 -6.60 -4.18
C LEU A 132 1.31 -7.50 -3.50
N ASP A 133 0.81 -7.11 -2.33
CA ASP A 133 -0.19 -7.89 -1.59
C ASP A 133 -1.63 -7.49 -1.94
N SER A 134 -1.83 -6.46 -2.76
CA SER A 134 -3.15 -5.98 -3.17
C SER A 134 -3.20 -5.80 -4.68
N LEU A 135 -3.64 -6.86 -5.39
CA LEU A 135 -3.78 -6.82 -6.85
C LEU A 135 -4.73 -5.70 -7.31
N THR A 136 -5.80 -5.46 -6.57
CA THR A 136 -6.78 -4.40 -6.86
C THR A 136 -6.21 -3.01 -6.58
N GLY A 137 -5.45 -2.85 -5.49
CA GLY A 137 -4.87 -1.57 -5.11
C GLY A 137 -3.54 -1.23 -5.81
N LEU A 138 -2.88 -2.20 -6.43
CA LEU A 138 -1.53 -2.06 -7.01
C LEU A 138 -1.43 -0.88 -7.97
N TYR A 139 -2.43 -0.70 -8.85
CA TYR A 139 -2.38 0.37 -9.84
C TYR A 139 -2.49 1.75 -9.17
N GLY A 140 -3.42 1.94 -8.23
CA GLY A 140 -3.56 3.19 -7.50
C GLY A 140 -2.31 3.52 -6.68
N VAL A 141 -1.78 2.53 -5.95
CA VAL A 141 -0.53 2.69 -5.18
C VAL A 141 0.65 3.03 -6.09
N PHE A 142 0.75 2.37 -7.25
CA PHE A 142 1.82 2.66 -8.20
C PHE A 142 1.79 4.12 -8.65
N LEU A 143 0.63 4.62 -9.09
CA LEU A 143 0.49 5.99 -9.58
C LEU A 143 0.69 7.04 -8.48
N ASN A 144 0.18 6.78 -7.28
CA ASN A 144 0.15 7.80 -6.21
C ASN A 144 1.44 7.82 -5.37
N HIS A 145 2.16 6.70 -5.29
CA HIS A 145 3.28 6.56 -4.35
C HIS A 145 4.58 6.04 -4.96
N ILE A 146 4.55 5.31 -6.08
CA ILE A 146 5.74 4.69 -6.66
C ILE A 146 6.26 5.49 -7.86
N GLU A 147 5.39 5.82 -8.81
CA GLU A 147 5.72 6.66 -9.97
C GLU A 147 6.35 8.01 -9.56
N PRO A 148 5.83 8.74 -8.54
CA PRO A 148 6.41 10.01 -8.11
C PRO A 148 7.85 9.91 -7.60
N ILE A 149 8.28 8.76 -7.06
CA ILE A 149 9.66 8.54 -6.58
C ILE A 149 10.66 8.68 -7.73
N PHE A 150 10.27 8.29 -8.94
CA PHE A 150 11.13 8.33 -10.13
C PHE A 150 10.95 9.61 -10.96
N ALA A 151 10.14 10.57 -10.47
CA ALA A 151 9.81 11.82 -11.17
C ALA A 151 9.39 11.59 -12.64
N SER A 152 8.66 10.50 -12.89
CA SER A 152 8.33 10.05 -14.22
C SER A 152 6.87 10.38 -14.59
N ASP A 153 6.63 10.69 -15.87
CA ASP A 153 5.29 10.88 -16.45
C ASP A 153 4.96 9.69 -17.36
N ILE A 154 4.80 8.54 -16.72
CA ILE A 154 4.70 7.25 -17.42
C ILE A 154 3.33 7.14 -18.05
N LYS A 155 2.27 7.64 -17.40
CA LYS A 155 0.91 7.72 -17.96
C LYS A 155 0.92 8.29 -19.38
N ASN A 156 1.61 9.41 -19.60
CA ASN A 156 1.71 10.03 -20.93
C ASN A 156 2.63 9.25 -21.87
N THR A 157 3.64 8.57 -21.35
CA THR A 157 4.61 7.83 -22.14
C THR A 157 4.03 6.53 -22.68
N ALA A 158 3.40 5.70 -21.85
CA ALA A 158 2.88 4.41 -22.26
C ALA A 158 1.64 4.51 -23.16
N ALA A 159 0.79 5.53 -22.96
CA ALA A 159 -0.34 5.80 -23.85
C ALA A 159 0.10 5.92 -25.32
N ARG A 160 1.29 6.48 -25.59
CA ARG A 160 1.84 6.62 -26.96
C ARG A 160 2.18 5.29 -27.62
N TYR A 161 2.42 4.24 -26.85
CA TYR A 161 2.73 2.90 -27.35
C TYR A 161 1.51 1.99 -27.45
N TRP A 162 0.35 2.40 -26.93
CA TRP A 162 -0.90 1.64 -27.00
C TRP A 162 -1.51 1.64 -28.42
N TYR A 163 -1.42 2.76 -29.12
CA TYR A 163 -1.93 2.92 -30.49
C TYR A 163 -1.18 4.06 -31.20
N PRO A 164 -0.89 3.98 -32.51
CA PRO A 164 -0.15 5.01 -33.25
C PRO A 164 -0.75 6.43 -33.14
N ASP A 165 -2.04 6.53 -32.83
CA ASP A 165 -2.75 7.79 -32.60
C ASP A 165 -3.59 7.76 -31.30
N ALA A 166 -3.01 7.21 -30.23
CA ALA A 166 -3.68 7.12 -28.94
C ALA A 166 -4.17 8.49 -28.43
N GLY A 167 -3.47 9.58 -28.78
CA GLY A 167 -3.87 10.94 -28.45
C GLY A 167 -5.25 11.32 -29.02
N ASN A 168 -5.53 11.04 -30.29
CA ASN A 168 -6.86 11.29 -30.85
C ASN A 168 -7.92 10.35 -30.27
N VAL A 169 -7.56 9.10 -30.00
CA VAL A 169 -8.49 8.15 -29.35
C VAL A 169 -8.93 8.68 -27.99
N VAL A 170 -8.01 9.15 -27.15
CA VAL A 170 -8.33 9.73 -25.84
C VAL A 170 -9.18 10.99 -26.00
N ARG A 171 -8.80 11.93 -26.89
CA ARG A 171 -9.60 13.14 -27.14
C ARG A 171 -11.03 12.82 -27.56
N ARG A 172 -11.20 11.85 -28.46
CA ARG A 172 -12.51 11.39 -28.92
C ARG A 172 -13.31 10.76 -27.78
N ARG A 173 -12.72 9.88 -26.98
CA ARG A 173 -13.40 9.27 -25.83
C ARG A 173 -13.83 10.27 -24.77
N VAL A 174 -13.04 11.33 -24.56
CA VAL A 174 -13.42 12.43 -23.66
C VAL A 174 -14.64 13.19 -24.21
N ALA A 175 -14.67 13.49 -25.50
CA ALA A 175 -15.82 14.13 -26.13
C ALA A 175 -17.06 13.21 -26.11
N ASP A 176 -16.90 11.93 -26.46
CA ASP A 176 -17.98 10.92 -26.41
C ASP A 176 -18.56 10.80 -24.98
N LYS A 177 -17.72 10.92 -23.94
CA LYS A 177 -18.18 10.88 -22.55
C LYS A 177 -19.03 12.10 -22.19
N VAL A 178 -18.64 13.30 -22.62
CA VAL A 178 -19.43 14.51 -22.36
C VAL A 178 -20.81 14.39 -22.99
N GLU A 179 -20.88 13.90 -24.23
CA GLU A 179 -22.14 13.64 -24.93
C GLU A 179 -22.97 12.56 -24.20
N TYR A 180 -22.34 11.46 -23.83
CA TYR A 180 -23.00 10.39 -23.07
C TYR A 180 -23.57 10.87 -21.73
N ASP A 181 -22.81 11.66 -20.96
CA ASP A 181 -23.26 12.19 -19.67
C ASP A 181 -24.46 13.13 -19.85
N LEU A 182 -24.55 13.85 -20.97
CA LEU A 182 -25.67 14.74 -21.30
C LEU A 182 -26.93 13.94 -21.67
N GLN A 183 -26.78 12.93 -22.53
CA GLN A 183 -27.85 12.01 -22.89
C GLN A 183 -28.36 11.23 -21.67
N LEU A 184 -27.46 10.80 -20.79
CA LEU A 184 -27.81 10.09 -19.57
C LEU A 184 -28.65 10.98 -18.63
N ARG A 185 -28.28 12.25 -18.46
CA ARG A 185 -29.07 13.21 -17.66
C ARG A 185 -30.47 13.42 -18.24
N GLN A 186 -30.57 13.62 -19.55
CA GLN A 186 -31.86 13.78 -20.24
C GLN A 186 -32.75 12.55 -20.04
N ALA A 187 -32.21 11.36 -20.25
CA ALA A 187 -32.96 10.12 -20.04
C ALA A 187 -33.51 9.99 -18.60
N PHE A 188 -32.76 10.41 -17.58
CA PHE A 188 -33.24 10.39 -16.18
C PHE A 188 -34.21 11.54 -15.83
N GLU A 189 -34.21 12.64 -16.56
CA GLU A 189 -35.18 13.73 -16.42
C GLU A 189 -36.50 13.40 -17.13
N ASP A 190 -36.43 12.79 -18.32
CA ASP A 190 -37.59 12.36 -19.09
C ASP A 190 -38.39 11.29 -18.29
N ILE A 191 -37.71 10.34 -17.65
CA ILE A 191 -38.33 9.32 -16.77
C ILE A 191 -39.05 9.95 -15.57
N LYS A 192 -38.60 11.10 -15.06
CA LYS A 192 -39.28 11.82 -13.96
C LYS A 192 -40.46 12.68 -14.41
N SER A 193 -40.59 12.94 -15.71
CA SER A 193 -41.66 13.76 -16.28
C SER A 193 -42.85 12.96 -16.79
N GLU A 194 -42.71 11.63 -16.87
CA GLU A 194 -43.76 10.67 -17.26
C GLU A 194 -44.54 10.08 -16.06
N ASP A 195 -44.18 10.43 -14.81
CA ASP A 195 -44.94 10.17 -13.57
C ASP A 195 -45.71 11.43 -13.11
#